data_AF-A0A401ZXF1-F1
#
_entry.id   AF-A0A401ZXF1-F1
#
_cell.length_a   1.000
_cell.length_b   1.000
_cell.length_c   1.000
_cell.angle_alpha   90.00
_cell.angle_beta   90.00
_cell.angle_gamma   90.00
#
_symmetry.space_group_name_H-M   'P 1'
#
loop_
_entity.id
_entity.type
_entity.pdbx_description
1 polymer ?
#
loop_
_entity_poly.entity_id
_entity_poly.type
_entity_poly.pdbx_seq_one_letter_code
_entity_poly.pdbx_strand_id
1 'polypeptide(L)' 'MIKAVPKRAIQPTAQFVQSWTHAQRSIFRLVDGKRSLETIAQILNQDLEKVLPVVVDMLKIGWLTL' A
#
# COMPACT_ATOMS: atom_id res chain seq x y z
N MET A 1 -2.58 11.72 -17.29
CA MET A 1 -1.97 11.32 -16.00
C MET A 1 -1.85 9.80 -15.97
N ILE A 2 -0.63 9.27 -15.85
CA ILE A 2 -0.45 7.85 -15.54
C ILE A 2 -0.84 7.68 -14.07
N LYS A 3 -1.83 6.84 -13.79
CA LYS A 3 -2.23 6.52 -12.41
C LYS A 3 -1.23 5.53 -11.84
N ALA A 4 -0.64 5.81 -10.67
CA ALA A 4 0.26 4.88 -10.01
C ALA A 4 -0.55 3.68 -9.49
N VAL A 5 -0.26 2.49 -9.99
CA VAL A 5 -0.95 1.23 -9.64
C VAL A 5 0.02 0.31 -8.91
N PRO A 6 0.06 0.34 -7.58
CA PRO A 6 0.99 -0.50 -6.83
C PRO A 6 0.64 -1.99 -6.96
N LYS A 7 1.65 -2.84 -6.89
CA LYS A 7 1.55 -4.31 -6.84
C LYS A 7 2.33 -4.84 -5.65
N ARG A 8 1.90 -5.96 -5.06
CA ARG A 8 2.68 -6.64 -4.02
C ARG A 8 3.88 -7.30 -4.67
N ALA A 9 5.08 -7.01 -4.17
CA ALA A 9 6.31 -7.63 -4.64
C ALA A 9 6.53 -9.00 -3.97
N ILE A 10 6.17 -9.08 -2.69
CA ILE A 10 6.43 -10.23 -1.82
C ILE A 10 5.23 -10.47 -0.90
N GLN A 11 5.09 -11.71 -0.45
CA GLN A 11 4.09 -12.08 0.56
C GLN A 11 4.76 -12.07 1.94
N PRO A 12 4.41 -11.15 2.85
CA PRO A 12 4.98 -11.11 4.19
C PRO A 12 4.59 -12.33 5.02
N THR A 13 5.48 -12.76 5.90
CA THR A 13 5.15 -13.75 6.94
C THR A 13 4.24 -13.12 8.00
N ALA A 14 3.52 -13.96 8.75
CA ALA A 14 2.61 -13.50 9.80
C ALA A 14 3.33 -12.63 10.85
N GLN A 15 4.58 -12.96 11.20
CA GLN A 15 5.39 -12.19 12.15
C GLN A 15 5.67 -10.76 11.65
N PHE A 16 5.98 -10.58 10.36
CA PHE A 16 6.14 -9.24 9.80
C PHE A 16 4.83 -8.45 9.81
N VAL A 17 3.72 -9.08 9.42
CA VAL A 17 2.40 -8.40 9.41
C VAL A 17 1.96 -7.97 10.81
N GLN A 18 2.34 -8.70 11.86
CA GLN A 18 2.08 -8.32 13.25
C GLN A 18 2.80 -7.03 13.64
N SER A 19 4.03 -6.80 13.15
CA SER A 19 4.79 -5.58 13.42
C SER A 19 4.27 -4.34 12.68
N TRP A 20 3.40 -4.52 11.68
CA TRP A 20 2.90 -3.41 10.88
C TRP A 20 1.89 -2.55 11.62
N THR A 21 1.83 -1.27 11.26
CA THR A 21 0.76 -0.38 11.69
C THR A 21 -0.57 -0.78 11.05
N HIS A 22 -1.67 -0.27 11.61
CA HIS A 22 -3.01 -0.48 11.03
C HIS A 22 -3.10 0.06 9.59
N ALA A 23 -2.47 1.21 9.31
CA ALA A 23 -2.46 1.82 7.98
C ALA A 23 -1.71 0.94 6.97
N GLN A 24 -0.52 0.46 7.33
CA GLN A 24 0.28 -0.46 6.52
C GLN A 24 -0.51 -1.73 6.16
N ARG A 25 -1.15 -2.38 7.15
CA ARG A 25 -1.98 -3.57 6.90
C ARG A 25 -3.16 -3.27 5.97
N SER A 26 -3.86 -2.16 6.21
CA SER A 26 -5.04 -1.78 5.43
C SER A 26 -4.70 -1.49 3.97
N ILE A 27 -3.64 -0.71 3.75
CA ILE A 27 -3.12 -0.37 2.42
C ILE A 27 -2.65 -1.63 1.71
N PHE A 28 -1.76 -2.42 2.32
CA PHE A 28 -1.21 -3.62 1.71
C PHE A 28 -2.30 -4.62 1.30
N ARG A 29 -3.35 -4.77 2.12
CA ARG A 29 -4.53 -5.60 1.80
C ARG A 29 -5.27 -5.14 0.53
N LEU A 30 -5.30 -3.84 0.24
CA LEU A 30 -5.98 -3.28 -0.93
C LEU A 30 -5.11 -3.26 -2.20
N VAL A 31 -3.78 -3.30 -2.04
CA VAL A 31 -2.83 -3.38 -3.15
C VAL A 31 -2.94 -4.74 -3.83
N ASP A 32 -3.43 -4.75 -5.07
CA ASP A 32 -3.65 -5.96 -5.89
C ASP A 32 -3.16 -5.82 -7.34
N GLY A 33 -2.49 -4.70 -7.66
CA GLY A 33 -2.03 -4.39 -9.01
C GLY A 33 -3.11 -4.00 -10.01
N LYS A 34 -4.33 -3.71 -9.54
CA LYS A 34 -5.45 -3.24 -10.36
C LYS A 34 -5.94 -1.86 -9.90
N ARG A 35 -5.89 -1.60 -8.59
CA ARG A 35 -6.33 -0.32 -8.00
C ARG A 35 -5.20 0.72 -8.00
N SER A 36 -5.52 1.95 -8.37
CA SER A 36 -4.57 3.06 -8.23
C SER A 36 -4.49 3.56 -6.79
N LEU A 37 -3.46 4.35 -6.48
CA LEU A 37 -3.31 4.97 -5.14
C LEU A 37 -4.51 5.83 -4.76
N GLU A 38 -5.10 6.56 -5.70
CA GLU A 38 -6.29 7.36 -5.47
C GLU A 38 -7.49 6.50 -5.10
N THR A 39 -7.69 5.37 -5.79
CA THR A 39 -8.77 4.42 -5.46
C THR A 39 -8.55 3.79 -4.09
N ILE A 40 -7.31 3.45 -3.72
CA ILE A 40 -7.00 2.92 -2.39
C ILE A 40 -7.31 3.98 -1.32
N ALA A 41 -6.91 5.24 -1.53
CA ALA A 41 -7.20 6.33 -0.61
C ALA A 41 -8.71 6.57 -0.44
N GLN A 42 -9.48 6.54 -1.53
CA GLN A 42 -10.94 6.61 -1.51
C GLN A 42 -11.58 5.47 -0.72
N ILE A 43 -11.15 4.21 -0.92
CA ILE A 43 -11.67 3.05 -0.18
C ILE A 43 -11.38 3.18 1.32
N LEU A 44 -10.21 3.72 1.68
CA LEU A 44 -9.83 3.95 3.07
C LEU A 44 -10.48 5.19 3.69
N ASN A 45 -11.23 5.98 2.90
CA ASN A 45 -11.75 7.29 3.29
C ASN A 45 -10.64 8.19 3.88
N GLN A 46 -9.48 8.21 3.21
CA GLN A 46 -8.30 8.96 3.62
C GLN A 46 -7.79 9.83 2.48
N ASP A 47 -7.15 10.95 2.84
CA ASP A 47 -6.46 11.80 1.88
C ASP A 47 -5.27 11.06 1.27
N LEU A 48 -5.02 11.28 -0.03
CA LEU A 48 -3.87 10.69 -0.72
C LEU A 48 -2.54 11.04 -0.03
N GLU A 49 -2.44 12.24 0.55
CA GLU A 49 -1.28 12.71 1.32
C GLU A 49 -0.97 11.84 2.55
N LYS A 50 -1.96 11.13 3.11
CA LYS A 50 -1.77 10.21 4.23
C LYS A 50 -1.39 8.80 3.77
N VAL A 51 -1.87 8.39 2.59
CA VAL A 51 -1.61 7.06 2.01
C VAL A 51 -0.23 7.01 1.35
N LEU A 52 0.17 8.09 0.68
CA LEU A 52 1.37 8.14 -0.14
C LEU A 52 2.66 7.85 0.66
N PRO A 53 2.91 8.43 1.85
CA PRO A 53 4.11 8.13 2.62
C PRO A 53 4.21 6.64 3.00
N VAL A 54 3.08 6.03 3.39
CA VAL A 54 3.05 4.61 3.77
C VAL A 54 3.37 3.71 2.58
N VAL A 55 2.82 4.03 1.40
CA VAL A 55 3.12 3.27 0.17
C VAL A 55 4.58 3.45 -0.25
N VAL A 56 5.11 4.67 -0.16
CA VAL A 56 6.52 4.96 -0.47
C VAL A 56 7.46 4.19 0.46
N ASP A 57 7.17 4.14 1.76
CA ASP A 57 7.97 3.35 2.70
C ASP A 57 7.91 1.85 2.38
N MET A 58 6.74 1.34 2.01
CA MET A 58 6.58 -0.05 1.58
C MET A 58 7.29 -0.35 0.25
N LEU A 59 7.38 0.61 -0.67
CA LEU A 59 8.17 0.50 -1.91
C LEU A 59 9.67 0.45 -1.60
N LYS A 60 10.16 1.33 -0.72
CA LYS A 60 11.59 1.39 -0.32
C LYS A 60 12.07 0.10 0.33
N ILE A 61 11.22 -0.54 1.13
CA ILE A 61 11.54 -1.80 1.82
C ILE A 61 11.31 -3.02 0.89
N GLY A 62 10.72 -2.82 -0.29
CA GLY A 62 10.50 -3.88 -1.27
C GLY A 62 9.25 -4.73 -1.02
N TRP A 63 8.30 -4.25 -0.20
CA TRP A 63 6.99 -4.91 -0.04
C TRP A 63 6.10 -4.71 -1.27
N LEU A 64 6.22 -3.56 -1.93
CA LEU A 64 5.43 -3.17 -3.08
C LEU A 64 6.33 -2.85 -4.30
N THR A 65 5.72 -2.78 -5.48
CA THR A 65 6.27 -2.22 -6.74
C THR A 65 5.23 -1.31 -7.40
N LEU A 66 5.64 -0.47 -8.36
CA LEU A 66 4.76 0.37 -9.19
C LEU A 66 4.77 -0.10 -10.65
#